data_AF-A0A7W9T6H6-F1
#
_entry.id   AF-A0A7W9T6H6-F1
#
_cell.length_a   1.000
_cell.length_b   1.000
_cell.length_c   1.000
_cell.angle_alpha   90.00
_cell.angle_beta   90.00
_cell.angle_gamma   90.00
#
_symmetry.space_group_name_H-M   'P 1'
#
loop_
_entity.id
_entity.type
_entity.pdbx_description
1 polymer ?
#
loop_
_entity_poly.entity_id
_entity_poly.type
_entity_poly.pdbx_seq_one_letter_code
_entity_poly.pdbx_strand_id
1 'polypeptide(L)'
;MWSQEEFKTAVPLVVAVITGLFGAGVAVLTWKLTGRRERLKLRQEQQMQHYKSMEDLYASLLEMVHEGIRYTEARLNYDEYYQSMSPLLSRAMLKAPEEVLEQLQLACDALSAWSSEYRQGLPLLVGKTGLAMVSTQDFPHQERARELRPLLNDELHKLNAVMKKDLDGRRKQLPT
;
A
#
# COMPACT_ATOMS: atom_id res chain seq x y z
N MET A 1 63.94 -45.35 -14.76
CA MET A 1 63.88 -45.26 -13.28
C MET A 1 64.06 -43.80 -12.93
N TRP A 2 63.05 -43.16 -12.34
CA TRP A 2 63.18 -41.79 -11.85
C TRP A 2 64.06 -41.78 -10.59
N SER A 3 64.90 -40.76 -10.43
CA SER A 3 65.78 -40.58 -9.26
C SER A 3 64.95 -40.23 -8.02
N GLN A 4 65.36 -40.69 -6.82
CA GLN A 4 64.68 -40.37 -5.55
C GLN A 4 64.55 -38.86 -5.29
N GLU A 5 65.43 -38.04 -5.87
CA GLU A 5 65.38 -36.59 -5.73
C GLU A 5 64.33 -35.94 -6.63
N GLU A 6 64.07 -36.51 -7.81
CA GLU A 6 63.02 -36.03 -8.74
C GLU A 6 61.64 -36.29 -8.15
N PHE A 7 61.45 -37.41 -7.42
CA PHE A 7 60.20 -37.70 -6.72
C PHE A 7 59.94 -36.71 -5.56
N LYS A 8 60.98 -36.33 -4.81
CA LYS A 8 60.87 -35.37 -3.70
C LYS A 8 60.52 -33.95 -4.16
N THR A 9 60.84 -33.58 -5.39
CA THR A 9 60.53 -32.27 -5.99
C THR A 9 59.26 -32.27 -6.83
N ALA A 10 58.94 -33.37 -7.52
CA ALA A 10 57.72 -33.47 -8.34
C ALA A 10 56.45 -33.54 -7.47
N VAL A 11 56.47 -34.26 -6.35
CA VAL A 11 55.31 -34.40 -5.45
C VAL A 11 54.82 -33.04 -4.90
N PRO A 12 55.65 -32.18 -4.30
CA PRO A 12 55.19 -30.87 -3.80
C PRO A 12 54.74 -29.95 -4.93
N LEU A 13 55.31 -30.04 -6.13
CA LEU A 13 54.87 -29.26 -7.29
C LEU A 13 53.47 -29.70 -7.77
N VAL A 14 53.21 -31.00 -7.85
CA VAL A 14 51.87 -31.53 -8.18
C VAL A 14 50.85 -31.13 -7.11
N VAL A 15 51.21 -31.20 -5.82
CA VAL A 15 50.35 -30.77 -4.72
C VAL A 15 50.02 -29.27 -4.80
N ALA A 16 51.01 -28.42 -5.12
CA ALA A 16 50.81 -26.98 -5.30
C ALA A 16 49.86 -26.67 -6.48
N VAL A 17 49.98 -27.41 -7.59
CA VAL A 17 49.08 -27.26 -8.74
C VAL A 17 47.66 -27.69 -8.39
N ILE A 18 47.47 -28.83 -7.71
CA ILE A 18 46.15 -29.32 -7.30
C ILE A 18 45.50 -28.36 -6.30
N THR A 19 46.24 -27.85 -5.32
CA THR A 19 45.72 -26.88 -4.34
C THR A 19 45.38 -25.53 -4.97
N GLY A 20 46.18 -25.06 -5.93
CA GLY A 20 45.86 -23.85 -6.70
C GLY A 20 44.58 -23.99 -7.53
N LEU A 21 44.41 -25.13 -8.22
CA LEU A 21 43.18 -25.43 -8.98
C LEU A 21 41.96 -25.58 -8.07
N PHE A 22 42.12 -26.21 -6.91
CA PHE A 22 41.05 -26.34 -5.92
C PHE A 22 40.63 -24.98 -5.36
N GLY A 23 41.60 -24.13 -5.00
CA GLY A 23 41.33 -22.76 -4.53
C GLY A 23 40.60 -21.92 -5.58
N ALA A 24 41.02 -22.00 -6.85
CA ALA A 24 40.31 -21.35 -7.96
C ALA A 24 38.89 -21.90 -8.15
N GLY A 25 38.70 -23.21 -8.07
CA GLY A 25 37.39 -23.86 -8.14
C GLY A 25 36.44 -23.42 -7.02
N VAL A 26 36.93 -23.38 -5.78
CA VAL A 26 36.17 -22.89 -4.61
C VAL A 26 35.82 -21.42 -4.76
N ALA A 27 36.74 -20.58 -5.24
CA ALA A 27 36.47 -19.16 -5.47
C ALA A 27 35.34 -18.94 -6.51
N VAL A 28 35.37 -19.67 -7.63
CA VAL A 28 34.31 -19.60 -8.66
C VAL A 28 32.97 -20.08 -8.13
N LEU A 29 32.95 -21.20 -7.39
CA LEU A 29 31.74 -21.72 -6.76
C LEU A 29 31.17 -20.73 -5.73
N THR A 30 32.04 -20.16 -4.90
CA THR A 30 31.66 -19.18 -3.87
C THR A 30 31.08 -17.93 -4.52
N TRP A 31 31.72 -17.38 -5.55
CA TRP A 31 31.18 -16.23 -6.28
C TRP A 31 29.80 -16.55 -6.86
N LYS A 32 29.64 -17.69 -7.53
CA LYS A 32 28.35 -18.08 -8.12
C LYS A 32 27.25 -18.25 -7.05
N LEU A 33 27.57 -18.82 -5.90
CA LEU A 33 26.65 -19.00 -4.77
C LEU A 33 26.28 -17.66 -4.12
N THR A 34 27.26 -16.80 -3.86
CA THR A 34 27.06 -15.46 -3.29
C THR A 34 26.21 -14.61 -4.23
N GLY A 35 26.51 -14.58 -5.53
CA GLY A 35 25.72 -13.84 -6.51
C GLY A 35 24.28 -14.36 -6.63
N ARG A 36 24.05 -15.67 -6.48
CA ARG A 36 22.68 -16.23 -6.44
C ARG A 36 21.94 -15.84 -5.16
N ARG A 37 22.63 -15.87 -4.01
CA ARG A 37 22.07 -15.48 -2.70
C ARG A 37 21.70 -14.00 -2.66
N GLU A 38 22.57 -13.13 -3.17
CA GLU A 38 22.32 -11.70 -3.28
C GLU A 38 21.13 -11.40 -4.17
N ARG A 39 21.05 -12.02 -5.35
CA ARG A 39 19.88 -11.86 -6.25
C ARG A 39 18.57 -12.33 -5.62
N LEU A 40 18.61 -13.44 -4.87
CA LEU A 40 17.44 -13.90 -4.11
C LEU A 40 17.05 -12.85 -3.06
N LYS A 41 17.99 -12.43 -2.22
CA LYS A 41 17.75 -11.42 -1.18
C LYS A 41 17.17 -10.13 -1.75
N LEU A 42 17.73 -9.62 -2.84
CA LEU A 42 17.23 -8.44 -3.55
C LEU A 42 15.79 -8.62 -4.04
N ARG A 43 15.45 -9.79 -4.59
CA ARG A 43 14.07 -10.09 -5.01
C ARG A 43 13.11 -10.14 -3.81
N GLN A 44 13.53 -10.76 -2.71
CA GLN A 44 12.72 -10.81 -1.48
C GLN A 44 12.49 -9.40 -0.93
N GLU A 45 13.52 -8.57 -0.89
CA GLU A 45 13.44 -7.17 -0.46
C GLU A 45 12.52 -6.35 -1.37
N GLN A 46 12.63 -6.51 -2.69
CA GLN A 46 11.74 -5.83 -3.65
C GLN A 46 10.27 -6.24 -3.47
N GLN A 47 10.00 -7.53 -3.27
CA GLN A 47 8.64 -8.04 -3.03
C GLN A 47 8.07 -7.50 -1.71
N MET A 48 8.87 -7.48 -0.65
CA MET A 48 8.47 -6.93 0.64
C MET A 48 8.23 -5.42 0.57
N GLN A 49 9.09 -4.66 -0.13
CA GLN A 49 8.89 -3.23 -0.36
C GLN A 49 7.62 -2.96 -1.17
N HIS A 50 7.36 -3.77 -2.19
CA HIS A 50 6.15 -3.64 -3.00
C HIS A 50 4.89 -3.91 -2.16
N TYR A 51 4.89 -4.96 -1.34
CA TYR A 51 3.81 -5.27 -0.41
C TYR A 51 3.52 -4.09 0.53
N LYS A 52 4.56 -3.57 1.22
CA LYS A 52 4.43 -2.42 2.12
C LYS A 52 3.92 -1.17 1.40
N SER A 53 4.43 -0.91 0.20
CA SER A 53 3.95 0.23 -0.60
C SER A 53 2.46 0.12 -0.97
N MET A 54 1.92 -1.09 -1.12
CA MET A 54 0.49 -1.30 -1.39
C MET A 54 -0.34 -1.19 -0.11
N GLU A 55 0.16 -1.73 1.00
CA GLU A 55 -0.45 -1.57 2.33
C GLU A 55 -0.58 -0.10 2.71
N ASP A 56 0.49 0.68 2.57
CA ASP A 56 0.50 2.12 2.81
C ASP A 56 -0.49 2.86 1.89
N LEU A 57 -0.54 2.50 0.60
CA LEU A 57 -1.47 3.10 -0.36
C LEU A 57 -2.92 2.87 0.07
N TYR A 58 -3.28 1.64 0.47
CA TYR A 58 -4.63 1.30 0.91
C TYR A 58 -5.00 1.98 2.21
N ALA A 59 -4.08 2.05 3.17
CA ALA A 59 -4.27 2.81 4.39
C ALA A 59 -4.55 4.29 4.10
N SER A 60 -3.75 4.93 3.24
CA SER A 60 -3.96 6.32 2.84
C SER A 60 -5.30 6.54 2.12
N LEU A 61 -5.74 5.60 1.28
CA LEU A 61 -7.04 5.71 0.60
C LEU A 61 -8.22 5.65 1.57
N LEU A 62 -8.18 4.77 2.56
CA LEU A 62 -9.19 4.74 3.62
C LEU A 62 -9.16 6.01 4.46
N GLU A 63 -7.96 6.47 4.83
CA GLU A 63 -7.77 7.71 5.57
C GLU A 63 -8.35 8.91 4.82
N MET A 64 -8.14 9.00 3.51
CA MET A 64 -8.71 10.04 2.65
C MET A 64 -10.25 10.06 2.68
N VAL A 65 -10.93 8.91 2.68
CA VAL A 65 -12.41 8.89 2.79
C VAL A 65 -12.85 9.30 4.20
N HIS A 66 -12.16 8.83 5.24
CA HIS A 66 -12.44 9.23 6.63
C HIS A 66 -12.16 10.72 6.89
N GLU A 67 -11.15 11.27 6.25
CA GLU A 67 -10.84 12.69 6.29
C GLU A 67 -11.97 13.51 5.64
N GLY A 68 -12.50 13.06 4.50
CA GLY A 68 -13.67 13.67 3.87
C GLY A 68 -14.87 13.72 4.82
N ILE A 69 -15.12 12.63 5.55
CA ILE A 69 -16.14 12.58 6.61
C ILE A 69 -15.87 13.64 7.69
N ARG A 70 -14.65 13.69 8.22
CA ARG A 70 -14.24 14.65 9.26
C ARG A 70 -14.40 16.10 8.79
N TYR A 71 -13.97 16.42 7.58
CA TYR A 71 -14.12 17.75 6.98
C TYR A 71 -15.59 18.14 6.81
N THR A 72 -16.44 17.16 6.47
CA THR A 72 -17.89 17.35 6.38
C THR A 72 -18.47 17.70 7.75
N GLU A 73 -18.20 16.88 8.76
CA GLU A 73 -18.75 17.01 10.11
C GLU A 73 -18.26 18.28 10.81
N ALA A 74 -16.98 18.64 10.63
CA ALA A 74 -16.36 19.83 11.20
C ALA A 74 -16.66 21.13 10.41
N ARG A 75 -17.42 21.06 9.31
CA ARG A 75 -17.76 22.21 8.45
C ARG A 75 -16.54 22.95 7.89
N LEU A 76 -15.45 22.24 7.60
CA LEU A 76 -14.20 22.81 7.12
C LEU A 76 -14.26 23.14 5.62
N ASN A 77 -13.34 23.96 5.11
CA ASN A 77 -13.18 24.14 3.67
C ASN A 77 -12.52 22.88 3.06
N TYR A 78 -13.01 22.42 1.91
CA TYR A 78 -12.46 21.25 1.21
C TYR A 78 -11.25 21.56 0.31
N ASP A 79 -10.82 22.81 0.16
CA ASP A 79 -9.70 23.14 -0.74
C ASP A 79 -8.43 22.33 -0.42
N GLU A 80 -8.05 22.25 0.86
CA GLU A 80 -6.91 21.44 1.31
C GLU A 80 -7.14 19.93 1.12
N TYR A 81 -8.37 19.48 1.36
CA TYR A 81 -8.77 18.08 1.18
C TYR A 81 -8.67 17.63 -0.29
N TYR A 82 -9.16 18.44 -1.22
CA TYR A 82 -9.09 18.12 -2.65
C TYR A 82 -7.64 18.15 -3.18
N GLN A 83 -6.81 19.05 -2.64
CA GLN A 83 -5.38 19.10 -2.99
C GLN A 83 -4.63 17.84 -2.52
N SER A 84 -4.94 17.31 -1.33
CA SER A 84 -4.31 16.07 -0.84
C SER A 84 -4.84 14.81 -1.55
N MET A 85 -6.11 14.82 -1.97
CA MET A 85 -6.78 13.70 -2.62
C MET A 85 -6.22 13.38 -4.03
N SER A 86 -6.02 14.39 -4.86
CA SER A 86 -5.62 14.23 -6.28
C SER A 86 -4.38 13.35 -6.52
N PRO A 87 -3.22 13.58 -5.86
CA PRO A 87 -2.05 12.72 -6.06
C PRO A 87 -2.27 11.29 -5.55
N LEU A 88 -3.11 11.11 -4.53
CA LEU A 88 -3.40 9.80 -3.96
C LEU A 88 -4.27 8.97 -4.91
N LEU A 89 -5.32 9.56 -5.49
CA LEU A 89 -6.15 8.91 -6.51
C LEU A 89 -5.33 8.55 -7.76
N SER A 90 -4.45 9.45 -8.19
CA SER A 90 -3.55 9.18 -9.33
C SER A 90 -2.65 7.97 -9.05
N ARG A 91 -2.11 7.85 -7.83
CA ARG A 91 -1.33 6.67 -7.42
C ARG A 91 -2.18 5.39 -7.37
N ALA A 92 -3.42 5.49 -6.93
CA ALA A 92 -4.35 4.36 -6.91
C ALA A 92 -4.61 3.86 -8.33
N MET A 93 -4.95 4.74 -9.27
CA MET A 93 -5.22 4.39 -10.67
C MET A 93 -4.05 3.66 -11.36
N LEU A 94 -2.81 3.93 -10.93
CA LEU A 94 -1.62 3.30 -11.50
C LEU A 94 -1.26 1.94 -10.87
N LYS A 95 -1.71 1.68 -9.63
CA LYS A 95 -1.18 0.56 -8.82
C LYS A 95 -2.23 -0.40 -8.29
N ALA A 96 -3.43 0.09 -8.03
CA ALA A 96 -4.50 -0.71 -7.45
C ALA A 96 -5.15 -1.58 -8.54
N PRO A 97 -5.63 -2.78 -8.19
CA PRO A 97 -6.43 -3.60 -9.09
C PRO A 97 -7.80 -2.94 -9.34
N GLU A 98 -8.40 -3.28 -10.46
CA GLU A 98 -9.70 -2.75 -10.90
C GLU A 98 -10.80 -2.93 -9.84
N GLU A 99 -10.87 -4.12 -9.20
CA GLU A 99 -11.83 -4.38 -8.10
C GLU A 99 -11.73 -3.35 -6.96
N VAL A 100 -10.51 -2.91 -6.61
CA VAL A 100 -10.31 -1.89 -5.55
C VAL A 100 -10.70 -0.50 -6.05
N LEU A 101 -10.42 -0.19 -7.32
CA LEU A 101 -10.76 1.12 -7.91
C LEU A 101 -12.27 1.30 -8.05
N GLU A 102 -12.98 0.27 -8.51
CA GLU A 102 -14.45 0.29 -8.59
C GLU A 102 -15.08 0.51 -7.22
N GLN A 103 -14.65 -0.27 -6.22
CA GLN A 103 -15.19 -0.15 -4.87
C GLN A 103 -14.80 1.19 -4.20
N LEU A 104 -13.62 1.74 -4.52
CA LEU A 104 -13.21 3.08 -4.09
C LEU A 104 -14.12 4.15 -4.69
N GLN A 105 -14.45 4.04 -5.98
CA GLN A 105 -15.37 4.96 -6.65
C GLN A 105 -16.74 4.95 -5.98
N LEU A 106 -17.28 3.77 -5.68
CA LEU A 106 -18.56 3.63 -4.95
C LEU A 106 -18.52 4.29 -3.57
N ALA A 107 -17.42 4.13 -2.83
CA ALA A 107 -17.24 4.79 -1.54
C ALA A 107 -17.16 6.32 -1.68
N CYS A 108 -16.47 6.84 -2.71
CA CYS A 108 -16.41 8.27 -3.00
C CYS A 108 -17.77 8.85 -3.42
N ASP A 109 -18.55 8.12 -4.22
CA ASP A 109 -19.89 8.53 -4.63
C ASP A 109 -20.85 8.57 -3.45
N ALA A 110 -20.79 7.56 -2.57
CA ALA A 110 -21.55 7.52 -1.32
C ALA A 110 -21.14 8.68 -0.38
N LEU A 111 -19.84 8.98 -0.27
CA LEU A 111 -19.35 10.11 0.51
C LEU A 111 -19.86 11.44 -0.05
N SER A 112 -19.82 11.62 -1.37
CA SER A 112 -20.31 12.81 -2.05
C SER A 112 -21.81 13.02 -1.81
N ALA A 113 -22.62 11.97 -1.99
CA ALA A 113 -24.05 12.01 -1.76
C ALA A 113 -24.39 12.35 -0.30
N TRP A 114 -23.77 11.63 0.66
CA TRP A 114 -23.99 11.87 2.07
C TRP A 114 -23.53 13.27 2.50
N SER A 115 -22.33 13.71 2.09
CA SER A 115 -21.77 15.00 2.52
C SER A 115 -22.55 16.19 1.98
N SER A 116 -23.11 16.08 0.77
CA SER A 116 -23.98 17.09 0.17
C SER A 116 -25.27 17.25 0.98
N GLU A 117 -26.00 16.15 1.23
CA GLU A 117 -27.24 16.16 2.02
C GLU A 117 -26.98 16.58 3.47
N TYR A 118 -25.90 16.09 4.07
CA TYR A 118 -25.51 16.46 5.43
C TYR A 118 -25.28 17.97 5.53
N ARG A 119 -24.51 18.57 4.61
CA ARG A 119 -24.25 20.02 4.63
C ARG A 119 -25.48 20.87 4.41
N GLN A 120 -26.38 20.46 3.52
CA GLN A 120 -27.64 21.16 3.28
C GLN A 120 -28.59 21.08 4.48
N GLY A 121 -28.56 19.96 5.21
CA GLY A 121 -29.34 19.79 6.43
C GLY A 121 -28.73 20.47 7.67
N LEU A 122 -27.53 21.05 7.59
CA LEU A 122 -26.94 21.71 8.75
C LEU A 122 -27.63 23.06 9.02
N PRO A 123 -28.00 23.33 10.28
CA PRO A 123 -28.63 24.60 10.61
C PRO A 123 -27.66 25.75 10.40
N LEU A 124 -28.21 26.87 9.93
CA LEU A 124 -27.49 28.13 9.70
C LEU A 124 -27.05 28.71 11.04
N LEU A 125 -25.76 28.98 11.19
CA LEU A 125 -25.22 29.62 12.37
C LEU A 125 -25.52 31.12 12.33
N VAL A 126 -26.11 31.64 13.41
CA VAL A 126 -26.43 33.06 13.55
C VAL A 126 -25.18 33.81 14.03
N GLY A 127 -24.37 34.27 13.07
CA GLY A 127 -23.15 35.04 13.35
C GLY A 127 -22.17 34.27 14.26
N LYS A 128 -21.59 34.95 15.26
CA LYS A 128 -20.67 34.36 16.25
C LYS A 128 -21.35 33.99 17.58
N THR A 129 -22.68 33.97 17.63
CA THR A 129 -23.44 33.82 18.89
C THR A 129 -23.51 32.38 19.40
N GLY A 130 -23.16 31.40 18.56
CA GLY A 130 -23.35 29.98 18.86
C GLY A 130 -24.80 29.51 18.73
N LEU A 131 -25.73 30.39 18.36
CA LEU A 131 -27.12 30.05 18.09
C LEU A 131 -27.27 29.54 16.65
N ALA A 132 -28.07 28.49 16.47
CA ALA A 132 -28.36 27.88 15.18
C ALA A 132 -29.84 28.03 14.84
N MET A 133 -30.14 28.50 13.63
CA MET A 133 -31.50 28.59 13.12
C MET A 133 -31.81 27.31 12.36
N VAL A 134 -32.80 26.55 12.84
CA VAL A 134 -33.31 25.35 12.17
C VAL A 134 -34.55 25.76 11.39
N SER A 135 -34.51 25.60 10.08
CA SER A 135 -35.68 25.77 9.20
C SER A 135 -36.40 24.45 9.05
N THR A 136 -37.73 24.48 8.85
CA THR A 136 -38.49 23.29 8.42
C THR A 136 -37.98 22.72 7.09
N GLN A 137 -37.28 23.52 6.29
CA GLN A 137 -36.64 23.12 5.04
C GLN A 137 -35.39 22.26 5.23
N ASP A 138 -34.76 22.26 6.42
CA ASP A 138 -33.53 21.51 6.70
C ASP A 138 -33.82 20.04 7.03
N PHE A 139 -35.04 19.72 7.50
CA PHE A 139 -35.42 18.39 7.97
C PHE A 139 -35.32 17.28 6.91
N PRO A 140 -35.79 17.46 5.65
CA PRO A 140 -35.67 16.42 4.62
C PRO A 140 -34.22 16.05 4.31
N HIS A 141 -33.32 17.04 4.32
CA HIS A 141 -31.89 16.84 4.10
C HIS A 141 -31.23 16.10 5.27
N GLN A 142 -31.62 16.42 6.51
CA GLN A 142 -31.14 15.71 7.70
C GLN A 142 -31.59 14.25 7.71
N GLU A 143 -32.84 13.96 7.33
CA GLU A 143 -33.35 12.59 7.24
C GLU A 143 -32.60 11.79 6.18
N ARG A 144 -32.42 12.33 4.96
CA ARG A 144 -31.61 11.69 3.92
C ARG A 144 -30.18 11.47 4.35
N ALA A 145 -29.54 12.45 5.00
CA ALA A 145 -28.18 12.27 5.51
C ALA A 145 -28.08 11.14 6.55
N ARG A 146 -29.11 10.95 7.38
CA ARG A 146 -29.18 9.82 8.32
C ARG A 146 -29.33 8.48 7.60
N GLU A 147 -30.10 8.42 6.52
CA GLU A 147 -30.27 7.22 5.70
C GLU A 147 -29.02 6.87 4.87
N LEU A 148 -28.31 7.87 4.37
CA LEU A 148 -27.12 7.68 3.54
C LEU A 148 -25.87 7.31 4.35
N ARG A 149 -25.79 7.68 5.64
CA ARG A 149 -24.60 7.39 6.46
C ARG A 149 -24.33 5.88 6.63
N PRO A 150 -25.34 5.03 6.92
CA PRO A 150 -25.15 3.58 6.90
C PRO A 150 -24.64 3.05 5.56
N LEU A 151 -25.16 3.56 4.43
CA LEU A 151 -24.71 3.14 3.10
C LEU A 151 -23.24 3.49 2.85
N LEU A 152 -22.79 4.68 3.25
CA LEU A 152 -21.38 5.05 3.20
C LEU A 152 -20.51 4.11 4.04
N ASN A 153 -20.97 3.75 5.25
CA ASN A 153 -20.24 2.81 6.09
C ASN A 153 -20.15 1.42 5.45
N ASP A 154 -21.22 0.96 4.81
CA ASP A 154 -21.25 -0.33 4.11
C ASP A 154 -20.28 -0.34 2.92
N GLU A 155 -20.24 0.72 2.11
CA GLU A 155 -19.28 0.84 1.01
C GLU A 155 -17.83 0.93 1.50
N LEU A 156 -17.57 1.59 2.64
CA LEU A 156 -16.27 1.60 3.30
C LEU A 156 -15.85 0.21 3.82
N HIS A 157 -16.79 -0.56 4.38
CA HIS A 157 -16.55 -1.92 4.81
C HIS A 157 -16.21 -2.85 3.64
N LYS A 158 -16.95 -2.72 2.52
CA LYS A 158 -16.66 -3.45 1.28
C LYS A 158 -15.29 -3.07 0.72
N LEU A 159 -14.95 -1.78 0.68
CA LEU A 159 -13.64 -1.30 0.23
C LEU A 159 -12.50 -1.93 1.03
N ASN A 160 -12.61 -1.90 2.35
CA ASN A 160 -11.63 -2.53 3.24
C ASN A 160 -11.53 -4.05 2.99
N ALA A 161 -12.65 -4.73 2.75
CA ALA A 161 -12.66 -6.16 2.46
C ALA A 161 -11.93 -6.49 1.15
N VAL A 162 -12.16 -5.73 0.08
CA VAL A 162 -11.48 -5.95 -1.22
C VAL A 162 -9.99 -5.64 -1.11
N MET A 163 -9.61 -4.56 -0.42
CA MET A 163 -8.20 -4.23 -0.16
C MET A 163 -7.49 -5.34 0.65
N LYS A 164 -8.12 -5.86 1.70
CA LYS A 164 -7.58 -6.97 2.49
C LYS A 164 -7.42 -8.24 1.66
N LYS A 165 -8.40 -8.57 0.82
CA LYS A 165 -8.34 -9.72 -0.09
C LYS A 165 -7.15 -9.61 -1.05
N ASP A 166 -6.91 -8.44 -1.62
CA ASP A 166 -5.73 -8.20 -2.48
C ASP A 166 -4.42 -8.34 -1.69
N LEU A 167 -4.32 -7.70 -0.51
CA LEU A 167 -3.12 -7.79 0.35
C LEU A 167 -2.83 -9.23 0.79
N ASP A 168 -3.84 -10.00 1.20
CA ASP A 168 -3.68 -11.40 1.56
C ASP A 168 -3.22 -12.25 0.37
N GLY A 169 -3.72 -11.94 -0.84
CA GLY A 169 -3.25 -12.54 -2.08
C GLY A 169 -1.76 -12.28 -2.32
N ARG A 170 -1.30 -11.04 -2.13
CA ARG A 170 0.11 -10.65 -2.25
C ARG A 170 0.97 -11.25 -1.14
N ARG A 171 0.46 -11.30 0.09
CA ARG A 171 1.18 -11.87 1.24
C ARG A 171 1.53 -13.33 1.03
N LYS A 172 0.63 -14.11 0.42
CA LYS A 172 0.89 -15.52 0.05
C LYS A 172 2.01 -15.69 -0.98
N GLN A 173 2.32 -14.65 -1.75
CA GLN A 173 3.40 -14.64 -2.73
C GLN A 173 4.73 -14.16 -2.15
N LEU A 174 4.74 -13.71 -0.89
CA LEU A 174 5.97 -13.31 -0.22
C LEU A 174 6.82 -14.55 0.08
N PRO A 175 8.14 -14.45 -0.10
CA PRO A 175 9.07 -15.52 0.22
C PRO A 175 9.14 -15.68 1.74
N THR A 176 8.79 -16.87 2.24
CA THR A 176 9.04 -17.32 3.62
C THR A 176 10.51 -17.41 3.97
#